data_AF-A0A1Y2FHT2-F1
#
_entry.id   AF-A0A1Y2FHT2-F1
#
_cell.length_a   1.000
_cell.length_b   1.000
_cell.length_c   1.000
_cell.angle_alpha   90.00
_cell.angle_beta   90.00
_cell.angle_gamma   90.00
#
_symmetry.space_group_name_H-M   'P 1'
#
loop_
_entity.id
_entity.type
_entity.pdbx_description
1 polymer ?
#
loop_
_entity_poly.entity_id
_entity_poly.type
_entity_poly.pdbx_seq_one_letter_code
_entity_poly.pdbx_strand_id
1 'polypeptide(L)'
;MDRIGLFRCRSSSPSLSSLGSIPMADHISAQYSHVRIHDVLPKFSETPSTTYLIAAVQEALSFINLFLSDAITNAPAFFASQLNGMDAQERARLHDLAMEAAVELSEWLEKCERRDINSVSCKSLFSAMGVEHTIKKAPQRIYLRFRMEPALATLIHSYVTKICDRMIGAARNAPHAITADGRIILIGARDWGGLTMYEQMQVVLATKRYQNWIMAAAARRQNSGTLASLGHSHAPSLTARQERRSGVEQAELREKWGMA
;
A
#
# COMPACT_ATOMS: atom_id res chain seq x y z
N MET A 1 -23.80 1.85 36.61
CA MET A 1 -24.15 1.21 35.33
C MET A 1 -23.80 2.21 34.25
N ASP A 2 -22.52 2.24 33.87
CA ASP A 2 -21.97 3.32 33.06
C ASP A 2 -22.05 2.97 31.58
N ARG A 3 -22.69 3.86 30.81
CA ARG A 3 -22.78 3.77 29.36
C ARG A 3 -21.39 4.03 28.78
N ILE A 4 -20.68 2.94 28.46
CA ILE A 4 -19.44 3.02 27.67
C ILE A 4 -19.82 3.62 26.30
N GLY A 5 -19.41 4.86 26.07
CA GLY A 5 -19.62 5.57 24.83
C GLY A 5 -18.92 4.82 23.69
N LEU A 6 -19.71 4.35 22.72
CA LEU A 6 -19.21 3.93 21.41
C LEU A 6 -18.42 5.11 20.82
N PHE A 7 -17.10 5.02 20.82
CA PHE A 7 -16.25 5.92 20.06
C PHE A 7 -16.54 5.70 18.57
N ARG A 8 -17.53 6.41 18.05
CA ARG A 8 -17.61 6.69 16.61
C ARG A 8 -16.42 7.58 16.30
N CYS A 9 -15.36 7.02 15.74
CA CYS A 9 -14.43 7.79 14.93
C CYS A 9 -15.27 8.52 13.88
N ARG A 10 -15.59 9.80 14.11
CA ARG A 10 -16.04 10.70 13.07
C ARG A 10 -14.82 11.03 12.21
N SER A 11 -14.31 10.04 11.50
CA SER A 11 -13.53 10.32 10.31
C SER A 11 -14.53 10.89 9.31
N SER A 12 -14.48 12.20 9.07
CA SER A 12 -15.01 12.76 7.84
C SER A 12 -14.27 12.06 6.71
N SER A 13 -14.85 10.97 6.21
CA SER A 13 -14.31 10.26 5.06
C SER A 13 -14.15 11.31 3.96
N PRO A 14 -12.94 11.50 3.39
CA PRO A 14 -12.81 12.36 2.23
C PRO A 14 -13.77 11.79 1.18
N SER A 15 -14.80 12.56 0.85
CA SER A 15 -15.74 12.16 -0.18
C SER A 15 -14.97 12.12 -1.49
N LEU A 16 -15.07 11.01 -2.22
CA LEU A 16 -14.49 10.84 -3.57
C LEU A 16 -14.90 11.98 -4.54
N SER A 17 -15.85 12.82 -4.16
CA SER A 17 -16.27 14.04 -4.85
C SER A 17 -15.20 15.14 -4.96
N SER A 18 -14.03 15.05 -4.29
CA SER A 18 -12.93 15.99 -4.54
C SER A 18 -12.16 15.69 -5.83
N LEU A 19 -12.38 14.52 -6.45
CA LEU A 19 -11.97 14.25 -7.82
C LEU A 19 -13.02 14.91 -8.72
N GLY A 20 -12.71 16.11 -9.22
CA GLY A 20 -13.58 16.83 -10.16
C GLY A 20 -14.10 15.88 -11.25
N SER A 21 -15.34 16.11 -11.69
CA SER A 21 -16.12 15.32 -12.65
C SER A 21 -15.27 14.79 -13.81
N ILE A 22 -14.76 13.57 -13.67
CA ILE A 22 -13.91 12.93 -14.65
C ILE A 22 -14.59 11.60 -15.00
N PRO A 23 -15.07 11.42 -16.24
CA PRO A 23 -15.95 10.32 -16.64
C PRO A 23 -15.44 8.93 -16.26
N MET A 24 -14.11 8.76 -16.22
CA MET A 24 -13.49 7.48 -15.92
C MET A 24 -13.43 7.15 -14.42
N ALA A 25 -13.29 8.17 -13.56
CA ALA A 25 -13.40 7.95 -12.11
C ALA A 25 -14.84 7.55 -11.75
N ASP A 26 -15.82 8.21 -12.39
CA ASP A 26 -17.23 7.87 -12.24
C ASP A 26 -17.53 6.46 -12.75
N HIS A 27 -16.93 6.05 -13.87
CA HIS A 27 -17.11 4.70 -14.40
C HIS A 27 -16.54 3.61 -13.48
N ILE A 28 -15.31 3.78 -12.98
CA ILE A 28 -14.69 2.82 -12.05
C ILE A 28 -15.49 2.78 -10.74
N SER A 29 -15.87 3.94 -10.21
CA SER A 29 -16.70 4.04 -9.01
C SER A 29 -18.05 3.34 -9.19
N ALA A 30 -18.72 3.56 -10.33
CA ALA A 30 -19.98 2.90 -10.67
C ALA A 30 -19.81 1.38 -10.81
N GLN A 31 -18.74 0.93 -11.46
CA GLN A 31 -18.45 -0.50 -11.66
C GLN A 31 -18.27 -1.24 -10.32
N TYR A 32 -17.66 -0.62 -9.32
CA TYR A 32 -17.41 -1.25 -8.01
C TYR A 32 -18.39 -0.84 -6.91
N SER A 33 -19.37 0.02 -7.22
CA SER A 33 -20.35 0.55 -6.25
C SER A 33 -21.12 -0.52 -5.47
N HIS A 34 -21.38 -1.67 -6.09
CA HIS A 34 -22.16 -2.78 -5.51
C HIS A 34 -21.29 -3.88 -4.88
N VAL A 35 -19.99 -3.90 -5.17
CA VAL A 35 -19.07 -4.93 -4.67
C VAL A 35 -18.68 -4.59 -3.24
N ARG A 36 -18.79 -5.57 -2.32
CA ARG A 36 -18.39 -5.40 -0.93
C ARG A 36 -17.00 -5.98 -0.71
N ILE A 37 -16.32 -5.50 0.33
CA ILE A 37 -14.97 -5.96 0.65
C ILE A 37 -14.91 -7.48 0.91
N HIS A 38 -15.97 -8.05 1.50
CA HIS A 38 -16.08 -9.48 1.78
C HIS A 38 -16.25 -10.34 0.54
N ASP A 39 -16.62 -9.75 -0.60
CA ASP A 39 -16.73 -10.46 -1.88
C ASP A 39 -15.37 -10.63 -2.55
N VAL A 40 -14.42 -9.75 -2.24
CA VAL A 40 -13.09 -9.72 -2.87
C VAL A 40 -11.98 -10.24 -1.98
N LEU A 41 -12.17 -10.23 -0.66
CA LEU A 41 -11.21 -10.81 0.27
C LEU A 41 -11.37 -12.33 0.36
N PRO A 42 -10.28 -13.06 0.66
CA PRO A 42 -10.37 -14.48 0.96
C PRO A 42 -11.35 -14.68 2.12
N LYS A 43 -12.37 -15.52 1.92
CA LYS A 43 -13.26 -15.90 3.01
C LYS A 43 -12.44 -16.65 4.06
N PHE A 44 -12.54 -16.22 5.32
CA PHE A 44 -12.09 -17.07 6.42
C PHE A 44 -12.86 -18.38 6.34
N SER A 45 -12.17 -19.50 6.17
CA SER A 45 -12.80 -20.78 6.43
C SER A 45 -13.17 -20.83 7.92
N GLU A 46 -14.35 -21.35 8.23
CA GLU A 46 -14.84 -21.45 9.62
C GLU A 46 -13.87 -22.24 10.52
N THR A 47 -13.07 -23.11 9.91
CA THR A 47 -11.88 -23.71 10.51
C THR A 47 -10.63 -23.22 9.76
N PRO A 48 -9.96 -22.15 10.21
CA PRO A 48 -8.74 -21.69 9.56
C PRO A 48 -7.67 -22.76 9.75
N SER A 49 -7.05 -23.19 8.65
CA SER A 49 -5.93 -24.12 8.74
C SER A 49 -4.76 -23.44 9.46
N THR A 50 -3.93 -24.23 10.13
CA THR A 50 -2.65 -23.78 10.71
C THR A 50 -1.82 -22.94 9.75
N THR A 51 -1.71 -23.37 8.50
CA THR A 51 -0.98 -22.67 7.44
C THR A 51 -1.55 -21.27 7.20
N TYR A 52 -2.87 -21.14 7.22
CA TYR A 52 -3.54 -19.85 7.05
C TYR A 52 -3.26 -18.91 8.23
N LEU A 53 -3.24 -19.44 9.46
CA LEU A 53 -2.97 -18.65 10.67
C LEU A 53 -1.53 -18.11 10.69
N ILE A 54 -0.56 -18.96 10.31
CA ILE A 54 0.84 -18.56 10.14
C ILE A 54 0.95 -17.46 9.08
N ALA A 55 0.29 -17.65 7.93
CA ALA A 55 0.28 -16.65 6.87
C ALA A 55 -0.32 -15.31 7.34
N ALA A 56 -1.44 -15.32 8.07
CA ALA A 56 -2.06 -14.11 8.60
C ALA A 56 -1.16 -13.35 9.59
N VAL A 57 -0.40 -14.06 10.42
CA VAL A 57 0.55 -13.44 11.36
C VAL A 57 1.79 -12.92 10.65
N GLN A 58 2.30 -13.65 9.66
CA GLN A 58 3.38 -13.17 8.79
C GLN A 58 2.95 -11.92 8.02
N GLU A 59 1.69 -11.86 7.59
CA GLU A 59 1.08 -10.69 6.96
C GLU A 59 0.96 -9.51 7.94
N ALA A 60 0.54 -9.74 9.18
CA ALA A 60 0.49 -8.71 10.22
C ALA A 60 1.89 -8.16 10.56
N LEU A 61 2.89 -9.05 10.67
CA LEU A 61 4.30 -8.68 10.83
C LEU A 61 4.80 -7.89 9.64
N SER A 62 4.48 -8.32 8.42
CA SER A 62 4.82 -7.58 7.20
C SER A 62 4.20 -6.19 7.18
N PHE A 63 2.97 -6.05 7.66
CA PHE A 63 2.29 -4.76 7.82
C PHE A 63 2.99 -3.86 8.85
N ILE A 64 3.41 -4.40 10.00
CA ILE A 64 4.13 -3.61 11.01
C ILE A 64 5.52 -3.22 10.52
N ASN A 65 6.25 -4.16 9.92
CA ASN A 65 7.57 -3.91 9.36
C ASN A 65 7.51 -2.88 8.24
N LEU A 66 6.47 -2.92 7.40
CA LEU A 66 6.21 -1.87 6.42
C LEU A 66 6.12 -0.49 7.09
N PHE A 67 5.36 -0.39 8.18
CA PHE A 67 5.24 0.87 8.91
C PHE A 67 6.55 1.32 9.54
N LEU A 68 7.30 0.39 10.13
CA LEU A 68 8.60 0.66 10.75
C LEU A 68 9.66 1.11 9.72
N SER A 69 9.79 0.38 8.61
CA SER A 69 10.84 0.60 7.61
C SER A 69 10.52 1.75 6.65
N ASP A 70 9.27 1.83 6.20
CA ASP A 70 8.90 2.75 5.12
C ASP A 70 8.23 3.99 5.67
N ALA A 71 7.39 3.92 6.71
CA ALA A 71 6.70 5.13 7.17
C ALA A 71 7.61 5.97 8.07
N ILE A 72 8.39 5.36 8.97
CA ILE A 72 9.12 6.13 10.00
C ILE A 72 10.56 6.43 9.57
N THR A 73 11.29 5.43 9.06
CA THR A 73 12.72 5.59 8.71
C THR A 73 12.93 6.10 7.29
N ASN A 74 12.20 5.59 6.30
CA ASN A 74 12.34 5.97 4.89
C ASN A 74 11.04 6.46 4.27
N ALA A 75 10.33 7.33 5.00
CA ALA A 75 9.05 7.92 4.58
C ALA A 75 9.08 8.24 3.07
N PRO A 76 8.30 7.52 2.22
CA PRO A 76 8.09 7.96 0.86
C PRO A 76 7.78 9.46 0.85
N ALA A 77 8.25 10.22 -0.14
CA ALA A 77 8.09 11.68 -0.15
C ALA A 77 6.64 12.16 0.13
N PHE A 78 5.64 11.33 -0.19
CA PHE A 78 4.24 11.63 0.10
C PHE A 78 3.85 11.47 1.60
N PHE A 79 4.53 10.62 2.37
CA PHE A 79 4.41 10.52 3.83
C PHE A 79 5.19 11.62 4.54
N ALA A 80 6.32 12.06 3.97
CA ALA A 80 7.14 13.11 4.55
C ALA A 80 6.32 14.35 4.88
N SER A 81 5.40 14.80 4.01
CA SER A 81 4.50 15.94 4.31
C SER A 81 3.63 15.75 5.56
N GLN A 82 3.10 14.55 5.81
CA GLN A 82 2.26 14.26 6.99
C GLN A 82 3.11 14.05 8.24
N LEU A 83 4.27 13.43 8.09
CA LEU A 83 5.21 13.21 9.19
C LEU A 83 5.97 14.48 9.58
N ASN A 84 6.18 15.41 8.65
CA ASN A 84 6.81 16.71 8.92
C ASN A 84 5.88 17.61 9.76
N GLY A 85 4.57 17.39 9.71
CA GLY A 85 3.62 18.03 10.61
C GLY A 85 3.48 17.32 11.96
N MET A 86 4.08 16.14 12.12
CA MET A 86 4.04 15.37 13.36
C MET A 86 5.24 15.72 14.23
N ASP A 87 4.99 15.95 15.51
CA ASP A 87 6.06 16.21 16.47
C ASP A 87 7.07 15.05 16.52
N ALA A 88 8.35 15.36 16.75
CA ALA A 88 9.41 14.36 16.80
C ALA A 88 9.17 13.34 17.92
N GLN A 89 8.62 13.78 19.06
CA GLN A 89 8.28 12.88 20.17
C GLN A 89 7.17 11.91 19.79
N GLU A 90 6.14 12.38 19.07
CA GLU A 90 5.05 11.52 18.62
C GLU A 90 5.52 10.49 17.58
N ARG A 91 6.43 10.88 16.68
CA ARG A 91 7.05 9.93 15.74
C ARG A 91 7.85 8.84 16.46
N ALA A 92 8.64 9.22 17.46
CA ALA A 92 9.38 8.26 18.29
C ALA A 92 8.43 7.33 19.06
N ARG A 93 7.35 7.87 19.64
CA ARG A 93 6.33 7.07 20.34
C ARG A 93 5.68 6.03 19.42
N LEU A 94 5.31 6.43 18.20
CA LEU A 94 4.72 5.51 17.20
C LEU A 94 5.71 4.43 16.76
N HIS A 95 6.99 4.78 16.63
CA HIS A 95 8.06 3.83 16.34
C HIS A 95 8.21 2.78 17.43
N ASP A 96 8.29 3.20 18.69
CA ASP A 96 8.48 2.30 19.82
C ASP A 96 7.28 1.36 19.95
N LEU A 97 6.05 1.88 19.77
CA LEU A 97 4.83 1.08 19.80
C LEU A 97 4.79 0.05 18.66
N ALA A 98 5.25 0.43 17.46
CA ALA A 98 5.37 -0.49 16.33
C ALA A 98 6.41 -1.59 16.59
N MET A 99 7.57 -1.24 17.16
CA MET A 99 8.62 -2.19 17.52
C MET A 99 8.13 -3.18 18.57
N GLU A 100 7.46 -2.69 19.61
CA GLU A 100 6.88 -3.52 20.66
C GLU A 100 5.85 -4.51 20.09
N ALA A 101 4.98 -4.05 19.17
CA ALA A 101 4.01 -4.90 18.48
C ALA A 101 4.70 -5.96 17.60
N ALA A 102 5.78 -5.60 16.91
CA ALA A 102 6.54 -6.52 16.06
C ALA A 102 7.19 -7.65 16.90
N VAL A 103 7.79 -7.30 18.04
CA VAL A 103 8.40 -8.27 18.95
C VAL A 103 7.35 -9.22 19.51
N GLU A 104 6.21 -8.72 20.00
CA GLU A 104 5.14 -9.56 20.55
C GLU A 104 4.61 -10.56 19.50
N LEU A 105 4.37 -10.11 18.28
CA LEU A 105 3.92 -10.98 17.19
C LEU A 105 4.98 -12.01 16.78
N SER A 106 6.26 -11.63 16.78
CA SER A 106 7.36 -12.53 16.43
C SER A 106 7.53 -13.64 17.47
N GLU A 107 7.52 -13.29 18.76
CA GLU A 107 7.54 -14.28 19.83
C GLU A 107 6.33 -15.20 19.79
N TRP A 108 5.17 -14.66 19.44
CA TRP A 108 3.96 -15.46 19.30
C TRP A 108 4.07 -16.44 18.13
N LEU A 109 4.59 -15.98 16.98
CA LEU A 109 4.81 -16.82 15.80
C LEU A 109 5.77 -17.97 16.14
N GLU A 110 6.86 -17.68 16.84
CA GLU A 110 7.82 -18.68 17.29
C GLU A 110 7.18 -19.68 18.28
N LYS A 111 6.33 -19.20 19.20
CA LYS A 111 5.56 -20.08 20.11
C LYS A 111 4.60 -20.99 19.34
N CYS A 112 4.01 -20.50 18.24
CA CYS A 112 3.15 -21.30 17.37
C CYS A 112 3.93 -22.33 16.58
N GLU A 113 5.11 -22.01 16.07
CA GLU A 113 5.98 -22.98 15.38
C GLU A 113 6.49 -24.08 16.33
N ARG A 114 6.74 -23.75 17.60
CA ARG A 114 7.26 -24.70 18.61
C ARG A 114 6.20 -25.60 19.25
N ARG A 115 4.94 -25.17 19.33
CA ARG A 115 3.85 -25.96 19.95
C ARG A 115 3.18 -26.82 18.88
N ASP A 116 2.71 -28.01 19.26
CA ASP A 116 1.79 -28.78 18.41
C ASP A 116 0.53 -27.93 18.20
N ILE A 117 0.36 -27.42 16.98
CA ILE A 117 -0.56 -26.33 16.64
C ILE A 117 -2.02 -26.74 16.85
N ASN A 118 -2.27 -28.05 16.91
CA ASN A 118 -3.55 -28.64 17.32
C ASN A 118 -4.02 -28.18 18.72
N SER A 119 -3.12 -27.62 19.55
CA SER A 119 -3.43 -27.08 20.88
C SER A 119 -3.77 -25.59 20.90
N VAL A 120 -3.47 -24.82 19.84
CA VAL A 120 -3.76 -23.39 19.77
C VAL A 120 -5.16 -23.21 19.19
N SER A 121 -6.16 -23.01 20.05
CA SER A 121 -7.53 -22.82 19.56
C SER A 121 -7.61 -21.58 18.68
N CYS A 122 -8.28 -21.68 17.53
CA CYS A 122 -8.53 -20.56 16.62
C CYS A 122 -9.13 -19.35 17.36
N LYS A 123 -9.89 -19.62 18.43
CA LYS A 123 -10.47 -18.62 19.33
C LYS A 123 -9.43 -17.74 20.03
N SER A 124 -8.32 -18.34 20.49
CA SER A 124 -7.22 -17.59 21.10
C SER A 124 -6.52 -16.63 20.13
N LEU A 125 -6.58 -16.95 18.84
CA LEU A 125 -5.98 -16.20 17.75
C LEU A 125 -6.94 -15.12 17.21
N PHE A 126 -8.22 -15.43 17.07
CA PHE A 126 -9.24 -14.42 16.78
C PHE A 126 -9.35 -13.39 17.92
N SER A 127 -9.17 -13.80 19.17
CA SER A 127 -9.00 -12.88 20.29
C SER A 127 -7.71 -12.06 20.17
N ALA A 128 -6.61 -12.65 19.67
CA ALA A 128 -5.34 -11.96 19.45
C ALA A 128 -5.44 -10.85 18.40
N MET A 129 -6.06 -11.19 17.28
CA MET A 129 -6.31 -10.33 16.14
C MET A 129 -7.60 -9.52 16.29
N GLY A 130 -8.16 -9.38 17.50
CA GLY A 130 -9.32 -8.53 17.78
C GLY A 130 -10.57 -8.81 16.93
N VAL A 131 -10.73 -10.03 16.41
CA VAL A 131 -11.89 -10.44 15.62
C VAL A 131 -13.10 -10.75 16.52
N GLU A 132 -12.86 -11.12 17.79
CA GLU A 132 -13.93 -11.24 18.79
C GLU A 132 -14.07 -9.95 19.62
N HIS A 133 -15.18 -9.23 19.44
CA HIS A 133 -15.52 -7.99 20.13
C HIS A 133 -15.77 -8.13 21.66
N THR A 134 -15.66 -9.33 22.25
CA THR A 134 -16.32 -9.64 23.54
C THR A 134 -15.41 -10.02 24.71
N ILE A 135 -14.08 -10.06 24.59
CA ILE A 135 -13.23 -10.56 25.70
C ILE A 135 -12.74 -9.44 26.61
N LYS A 136 -13.46 -9.21 27.71
CA LYS A 136 -13.25 -8.17 28.73
C LYS A 136 -11.97 -8.30 29.59
N LYS A 137 -11.08 -9.27 29.38
CA LYS A 137 -10.00 -9.58 30.35
C LYS A 137 -8.63 -10.04 29.78
N ALA A 138 -8.38 -9.97 28.47
CA ALA A 138 -7.02 -10.17 27.99
C ALA A 138 -6.26 -8.83 28.09
N PRO A 139 -4.97 -8.82 28.51
CA PRO A 139 -4.14 -7.63 28.36
C PRO A 139 -4.26 -7.20 26.90
N GLN A 140 -4.66 -5.94 26.72
CA GLN A 140 -4.92 -5.33 25.44
C GLN A 140 -3.65 -5.47 24.59
N ARG A 141 -3.62 -6.49 23.73
CA ARG A 141 -2.41 -6.89 22.98
C ARG A 141 -1.86 -5.69 22.24
N ILE A 142 -0.55 -5.52 22.24
CA ILE A 142 0.11 -4.29 21.78
C ILE A 142 -0.24 -4.00 20.32
N TYR A 143 -0.55 -5.02 19.53
CA TYR A 143 -1.13 -4.88 18.18
C TYR A 143 -2.46 -4.10 18.14
N LEU A 144 -3.39 -4.37 19.07
CA LEU A 144 -4.64 -3.61 19.19
C LEU A 144 -4.35 -2.18 19.63
N ARG A 145 -3.41 -1.98 20.57
CA ARG A 145 -3.01 -0.65 21.03
C ARG A 145 -2.35 0.16 19.92
N PHE A 146 -1.47 -0.47 19.15
CA PHE A 146 -0.80 0.08 17.97
C PHE A 146 -1.82 0.60 16.96
N ARG A 147 -2.88 -0.16 16.67
CA ARG A 147 -3.91 0.27 15.73
C ARG A 147 -4.95 1.23 16.30
N MET A 148 -5.28 1.11 17.58
CA MET A 148 -6.21 2.03 18.25
C MET A 148 -5.63 3.45 18.37
N GLU A 149 -4.34 3.61 18.10
CA GLU A 149 -3.68 4.90 18.02
C GLU A 149 -4.25 5.71 16.83
N PRO A 150 -5.03 6.79 17.08
CA PRO A 150 -5.77 7.49 16.03
C PRO A 150 -4.86 8.13 14.98
N ALA A 151 -3.67 8.58 15.40
CA ALA A 151 -2.66 9.14 14.52
C ALA A 151 -2.21 8.09 13.48
N LEU A 152 -1.95 6.87 13.93
CA LEU A 152 -1.55 5.77 13.05
C LEU A 152 -2.69 5.39 12.10
N ALA A 153 -3.92 5.22 12.63
CA ALA A 153 -5.08 4.90 11.81
C ALA A 153 -5.29 5.92 10.68
N THR A 154 -5.08 7.21 10.98
CA THR A 154 -5.16 8.31 10.00
C THR A 154 -4.04 8.24 8.96
N LEU A 155 -2.81 7.93 9.37
CA LEU A 155 -1.67 7.75 8.47
C LEU A 155 -1.88 6.56 7.52
N ILE A 156 -2.32 5.42 8.05
CA ILE A 156 -2.66 4.22 7.27
C ILE A 156 -3.73 4.55 6.23
N HIS A 157 -4.82 5.18 6.64
CA HIS A 157 -5.90 5.52 5.73
C HIS A 157 -5.45 6.50 4.64
N SER A 158 -4.65 7.50 5.01
CA SER A 158 -4.08 8.47 4.08
C SER A 158 -3.18 7.80 3.04
N TYR A 159 -2.40 6.81 3.45
CA TYR A 159 -1.56 6.02 2.56
C TYR A 159 -2.40 5.26 1.52
N VAL A 160 -3.39 4.50 1.99
CA VAL A 160 -4.30 3.74 1.12
C VAL A 160 -5.00 4.67 0.14
N THR A 161 -5.52 5.80 0.62
CA THR A 161 -6.21 6.81 -0.21
C THR A 161 -5.29 7.35 -1.30
N LYS A 162 -4.06 7.77 -0.95
CA LYS A 162 -3.09 8.31 -1.92
C LYS A 162 -2.70 7.29 -2.99
N ILE A 163 -2.52 6.03 -2.62
CA ILE A 163 -2.24 4.97 -3.60
C ILE A 163 -3.46 4.68 -4.47
N CYS A 164 -4.66 4.71 -3.89
CA CYS A 164 -5.93 4.61 -4.62
C CYS A 164 -6.05 5.71 -5.68
N ASP A 165 -5.79 6.98 -5.31
CA ASP A 165 -5.83 8.11 -6.24
C ASP A 165 -4.84 7.94 -7.40
N ARG A 166 -3.61 7.49 -7.09
CA ARG A 166 -2.59 7.20 -8.11
C ARG A 166 -3.01 6.07 -9.03
N MET A 167 -3.61 5.01 -8.49
CA MET A 167 -4.14 3.89 -9.27
C MET A 167 -5.25 4.37 -10.21
N ILE A 168 -6.21 5.15 -9.74
CA ILE A 168 -7.28 5.72 -10.56
C ILE A 168 -6.69 6.60 -11.66
N GLY A 169 -5.69 7.43 -11.33
CA GLY A 169 -4.95 8.23 -12.29
C GLY A 169 -4.24 7.39 -13.35
N ALA A 170 -3.59 6.29 -12.96
CA ALA A 170 -2.90 5.36 -13.87
C ALA A 170 -3.88 4.59 -14.77
N ALA A 171 -5.02 4.18 -14.21
CA ALA A 171 -6.07 3.47 -14.94
C ALA A 171 -6.58 4.28 -16.14
N ARG A 172 -6.52 5.62 -16.08
CA ARG A 172 -6.89 6.50 -17.20
C ARG A 172 -6.12 6.22 -18.47
N ASN A 173 -4.82 5.93 -18.34
CA ASN A 173 -3.95 5.70 -19.50
C ASN A 173 -3.80 4.21 -19.81
N ALA A 174 -4.02 3.35 -18.81
CA ALA A 174 -3.88 1.90 -18.95
C ALA A 174 -5.00 1.22 -18.14
N PRO A 175 -6.12 0.84 -18.77
CA PRO A 175 -7.24 0.18 -18.08
C PRO A 175 -6.82 -1.09 -17.32
N HIS A 176 -5.79 -1.80 -17.80
CA HIS A 176 -5.21 -2.97 -17.14
C HIS A 176 -4.42 -2.67 -15.85
N ALA A 177 -4.30 -1.40 -15.45
CA ALA A 177 -3.65 -1.01 -14.21
C ALA A 177 -4.48 -1.39 -12.96
N ILE A 178 -5.76 -1.75 -13.12
CA ILE A 178 -6.60 -2.26 -12.01
C ILE A 178 -6.42 -3.79 -11.93
N THR A 179 -5.48 -4.22 -11.10
CA THR A 179 -5.22 -5.63 -10.80
C THR A 179 -6.23 -6.18 -9.78
N ALA A 180 -6.11 -7.46 -9.42
CA ALA A 180 -6.88 -8.03 -8.31
C ALA A 180 -6.66 -7.25 -7.00
N ASP A 181 -5.42 -6.91 -6.68
CA ASP A 181 -5.08 -6.03 -5.54
C ASP A 181 -5.71 -4.64 -5.69
N GLY A 182 -5.74 -4.10 -6.92
CA GLY A 182 -6.37 -2.81 -7.19
C GLY A 182 -7.85 -2.74 -6.81
N ARG A 183 -8.59 -3.84 -7.00
CA ARG A 183 -10.00 -3.93 -6.58
C ARG A 183 -10.15 -3.86 -5.06
N ILE A 184 -9.29 -4.57 -4.33
CA ILE A 184 -9.28 -4.56 -2.85
C ILE A 184 -8.99 -3.14 -2.34
N ILE A 185 -8.05 -2.43 -2.97
CA ILE A 185 -7.68 -1.06 -2.60
C ILE A 185 -8.85 -0.09 -2.84
N LEU A 186 -9.51 -0.16 -4.01
CA LEU A 186 -10.65 0.70 -4.34
C LEU A 186 -11.79 0.57 -3.34
N ILE A 187 -12.23 -0.67 -3.10
CA ILE A 187 -13.34 -0.98 -2.19
C ILE A 187 -12.94 -0.63 -0.75
N GLY A 188 -11.71 -0.99 -0.37
CA GLY A 188 -11.19 -0.75 0.97
C GLY A 188 -11.07 0.73 1.32
N ALA A 189 -10.60 1.56 0.38
CA ALA A 189 -10.54 3.01 0.56
C ALA A 189 -11.94 3.64 0.72
N ARG A 190 -12.92 3.18 -0.08
CA ARG A 190 -14.31 3.66 -0.02
C ARG A 190 -14.97 3.32 1.32
N ASP A 191 -14.85 2.06 1.75
CA ASP A 191 -15.58 1.52 2.90
C ASP A 191 -14.77 1.59 4.20
N TRP A 192 -13.63 2.30 4.21
CA TRP A 192 -12.61 2.22 5.26
C TRP A 192 -13.15 2.27 6.69
N GLY A 193 -14.07 3.19 6.96
CA GLY A 193 -14.67 3.39 8.30
C GLY A 193 -15.59 2.25 8.77
N GLY A 194 -16.07 1.41 7.84
CA GLY A 194 -16.90 0.23 8.12
C GLY A 194 -16.12 -1.09 8.16
N LEU A 195 -14.82 -1.07 7.84
CA LEU A 195 -14.00 -2.27 7.78
C LEU A 195 -13.59 -2.77 9.18
N THR A 196 -13.59 -4.09 9.33
CA THR A 196 -12.97 -4.78 10.47
C THR A 196 -11.45 -4.63 10.45
N MET A 197 -10.79 -5.01 11.54
CA MET A 197 -9.32 -4.95 11.63
C MET A 197 -8.61 -5.72 10.54
N TYR A 198 -9.04 -6.96 10.37
CA TYR A 198 -8.46 -7.85 9.42
C TYR A 198 -8.63 -7.31 8.00
N GLU A 199 -9.83 -6.81 7.66
CA GLU A 199 -10.09 -6.23 6.34
C GLU A 199 -9.20 -5.01 6.05
N GLN A 200 -9.04 -4.10 7.02
CA GLN A 200 -8.12 -2.97 6.84
C GLN A 200 -6.66 -3.43 6.63
N MET A 201 -6.21 -4.44 7.37
CA MET A 201 -4.88 -5.01 7.19
C MET A 201 -4.71 -5.57 5.77
N GLN A 202 -5.67 -6.34 5.29
CA GLN A 202 -5.67 -6.88 3.94
C GLN A 202 -5.63 -5.79 2.88
N VAL A 203 -6.39 -4.71 3.07
CA VAL A 203 -6.37 -3.54 2.17
C VAL A 203 -5.00 -2.89 2.13
N VAL A 204 -4.32 -2.74 3.28
CA VAL A 204 -2.97 -2.14 3.31
C VAL A 204 -1.94 -3.06 2.66
N LEU A 205 -2.03 -4.36 2.88
CA LEU A 205 -1.14 -5.34 2.24
C LEU A 205 -1.33 -5.35 0.72
N ALA A 206 -2.58 -5.31 0.24
CA ALA A 206 -2.90 -5.13 -1.18
C ALA A 206 -2.30 -3.82 -1.71
N THR A 207 -2.45 -2.72 -0.95
CA THR A 207 -1.88 -1.40 -1.27
C THR A 207 -0.37 -1.47 -1.47
N LYS A 208 0.34 -2.14 -0.57
CA LYS A 208 1.80 -2.31 -0.66
C LYS A 208 2.21 -3.17 -1.85
N ARG A 209 1.55 -4.31 -2.06
CA ARG A 209 1.80 -5.19 -3.22
C ARG A 209 1.63 -4.41 -4.53
N TYR A 210 0.57 -3.63 -4.63
CA TYR A 210 0.31 -2.77 -5.77
C TYR A 210 1.39 -1.69 -5.95
N GLN A 211 1.81 -1.02 -4.89
CA GLN A 211 2.89 -0.04 -4.95
C GLN A 211 4.21 -0.66 -5.42
N ASN A 212 4.59 -1.82 -4.87
CA ASN A 212 5.79 -2.55 -5.28
C ASN A 212 5.72 -2.93 -6.76
N TRP A 213 4.56 -3.37 -7.24
CA TRP A 213 4.33 -3.67 -8.64
C TRP A 213 4.51 -2.44 -9.53
N ILE A 214 3.96 -1.27 -9.16
CA ILE A 214 4.18 -0.02 -9.89
C ILE A 214 5.67 0.35 -9.91
N MET A 215 6.35 0.27 -8.76
CA MET A 215 7.77 0.61 -8.67
C MET A 215 8.62 -0.30 -9.56
N ALA A 216 8.35 -1.60 -9.54
CA ALA A 216 9.01 -2.57 -10.41
C ALA A 216 8.73 -2.29 -11.90
N ALA A 217 7.49 -1.95 -12.26
CA ALA A 217 7.13 -1.57 -13.62
C ALA A 217 7.85 -0.28 -14.07
N ALA A 218 7.97 0.71 -13.20
CA ALA A 218 8.70 1.95 -13.46
C ALA A 218 10.21 1.69 -13.67
N ALA A 219 10.83 0.88 -12.81
CA ALA A 219 12.23 0.51 -12.92
C ALA A 219 12.54 -0.22 -14.24
N ARG A 220 11.64 -1.13 -14.68
CA ARG A 220 11.78 -1.80 -15.98
C ARG A 220 11.76 -0.82 -17.15
N ARG A 221 10.86 0.18 -17.12
CA ARG A 221 10.78 1.21 -18.17
C ARG A 221 12.04 2.07 -18.23
N GLN A 222 12.61 2.42 -17.08
CA GLN A 222 13.87 3.17 -17.02
C GLN A 222 15.01 2.39 -17.69
N ASN A 223 15.14 1.10 -17.39
CA ASN A 223 16.19 0.25 -17.98
C ASN A 223 15.99 0.00 -19.49
N SER A 224 14.74 -0.08 -19.95
CA SER A 224 14.45 -0.20 -21.39
C SER A 224 14.71 1.12 -22.15
N GLY A 225 14.49 2.28 -21.51
CA GLY A 225 14.77 3.59 -22.11
C GLY A 225 16.27 3.84 -22.32
N THR A 226 17.12 3.39 -21.40
CA THR A 226 18.58 3.52 -21.54
C THR A 226 19.14 2.65 -22.67
N LEU A 227 18.58 1.46 -22.90
CA LEU A 227 19.00 0.60 -24.02
C LEU A 227 18.42 1.04 -25.37
N ALA A 228 17.19 1.58 -25.40
CA ALA A 228 16.61 2.15 -26.62
C ALA A 228 17.34 3.44 -27.07
N SER A 229 17.96 4.18 -26.14
CA SER A 229 18.77 5.36 -26.45
C SER A 229 20.21 5.05 -26.91
N LEU A 230 20.68 3.81 -26.76
CA LEU A 230 22.02 3.39 -27.19
C LEU A 230 22.02 2.64 -28.54
N GLY A 231 20.86 2.22 -29.03
CA GLY A 231 20.70 1.50 -30.31
C GLY A 231 20.10 2.32 -31.45
N HIS A 232 19.58 3.51 -31.18
CA HIS A 232 19.24 4.49 -32.20
C HIS A 232 20.30 5.58 -32.19
N SER A 233 21.46 5.24 -32.75
CA SER A 233 22.37 6.20 -33.37
C SER A 233 21.63 6.91 -34.50
N HIS A 234 20.68 7.78 -34.15
CA HIS A 234 20.38 8.93 -34.99
C HIS A 234 21.66 9.74 -35.00
N ALA A 235 22.57 9.41 -35.93
CA ALA A 235 23.45 10.42 -36.47
C ALA A 235 22.55 11.65 -36.69
N PRO A 236 22.85 12.81 -36.09
CA PRO A 236 22.00 13.98 -36.24
C PRO A 236 21.90 14.25 -37.73
N SER A 237 20.79 13.86 -38.35
CA SER A 237 20.53 14.23 -39.72
C SER A 237 20.29 15.72 -39.63
N LEU A 238 21.29 16.49 -40.05
CA LEU A 238 21.10 17.90 -40.34
C LEU A 238 19.88 17.94 -41.25
N THR A 239 18.79 18.50 -40.75
CA THR A 239 17.64 18.76 -41.60
C THR A 239 18.18 19.54 -42.81
N ALA A 240 17.70 19.27 -44.03
CA ALA A 240 18.26 19.84 -45.27
C ALA A 240 18.42 21.38 -45.27
N ARG A 241 17.78 22.07 -44.33
CA ARG A 241 17.89 23.51 -44.06
C ARG A 241 19.16 23.91 -43.28
N GLN A 242 19.66 23.07 -42.39
CA GLN A 242 20.91 23.29 -41.64
C GLN A 242 22.13 23.00 -42.51
N GLU A 243 22.09 21.96 -43.36
CA GLU A 243 23.16 21.62 -44.31
C GLU A 243 23.45 22.80 -45.27
N ARG A 244 22.40 23.48 -45.74
CA ARG A 244 22.54 24.71 -46.56
C ARG A 244 23.14 25.91 -45.84
N ARG A 245 23.10 25.96 -44.51
CA ARG A 245 23.63 27.10 -43.72
C ARG A 245 25.04 26.86 -43.22
N SER A 246 25.41 25.62 -42.94
CA SER A 246 26.76 25.28 -42.49
C SER A 246 27.74 25.15 -43.66
N GLY A 247 27.27 24.80 -44.86
CA GLY A 247 28.16 24.56 -46.01
C GLY A 247 29.09 23.36 -45.83
N VAL A 248 28.89 22.59 -44.74
CA VAL A 248 29.65 21.39 -44.40
C VAL A 248 28.81 20.19 -44.82
N GLU A 249 29.31 19.44 -45.80
CA GLU A 249 28.65 18.23 -46.28
C GLU A 249 28.67 17.13 -45.22
N GLN A 250 27.61 16.30 -45.16
CA GLN A 250 27.54 15.18 -44.21
C GLN A 250 28.76 14.24 -44.26
N ALA A 251 29.41 14.12 -45.42
CA ALA A 251 30.60 13.29 -45.61
C ALA A 251 31.78 13.78 -44.74
N GLU A 252 32.02 15.08 -44.70
CA GLU A 252 33.12 15.70 -43.95
C GLU A 252 32.94 15.55 -42.43
N LEU A 253 31.68 15.59 -41.97
CA LEU A 253 31.35 15.32 -40.57
C LEU A 253 31.56 13.85 -40.17
N ARG A 254 31.29 12.89 -41.06
CA ARG A 254 31.50 11.46 -40.78
C ARG A 254 32.97 11.11 -40.70
N GLU A 255 33.79 11.70 -41.57
CA GLU A 255 35.25 11.56 -41.53
C GLU A 255 35.82 12.11 -40.21
N LYS A 256 35.37 13.31 -39.79
CA LYS A 256 35.83 13.93 -38.54
C LYS A 256 35.44 13.15 -37.27
N TRP A 257 34.36 12.36 -37.32
CA TRP A 257 33.86 11.57 -36.19
C TRP A 257 34.31 10.10 -36.26
N GLY A 258 35.17 9.73 -37.21
CA GLY A 258 35.74 8.39 -37.32
C GLY A 258 34.73 7.31 -37.70
N MET A 259 33.63 7.69 -38.36
CA MET A 259 32.61 6.76 -38.87
C MET A 259 32.79 6.54 -40.39
N ALA A 260 33.96 6.03 -40.78
CA ALA A 260 34.25 5.55 -42.13
C ALA A 260 34.04 4.03 -42.21
#